data_AF-A0A2V4V705-F1
#
_entry.id   AF-A0A2V4V705-F1
#
_cell.length_a   1.000
_cell.length_b   1.000
_cell.length_c   1.000
_cell.angle_alpha   90.00
_cell.angle_beta   90.00
_cell.angle_gamma   90.00
#
_symmetry.space_group_name_H-M   'P 1'
#
loop_
_entity.id
_entity.type
_entity.pdbx_description
1 polymer ?
#
loop_
_entity_poly.entity_id
_entity_poly.type
_entity_poly.pdbx_seq_one_letter_code
_entity_poly.pdbx_strand_id
1 'polypeptide(L)'
;MERNAMLEHDPFIPVLAEKLHIHGYYAFYGEHYNETDMEQYRKHLFTTFNNIVWIELDARKKYMIVDHRGRNTVMKLIEGMLNTRRTLRANQAMAGTDTTDVDKEITHFSKLVHILKFTTFRM
;
A
#
# COMPACT_ATOMS: atom_id res chain seq x y z
N MET A 1 10.53 3.62 28.27
CA MET A 1 11.86 4.15 27.89
C MET A 1 12.72 2.91 27.69
N GLU A 2 13.28 2.54 26.55
CA GLU A 2 13.81 3.23 25.37
C GLU A 2 13.57 2.35 24.12
N ARG A 3 12.73 2.78 23.17
CA ARG A 3 12.57 2.10 21.86
C ARG A 3 13.12 2.92 20.69
N ASN A 4 13.47 4.18 20.93
CA ASN A 4 13.96 5.10 19.90
C ASN A 4 15.42 4.82 19.49
N ALA A 5 16.28 4.33 20.39
CA ALA A 5 17.69 4.08 20.10
C ALA A 5 17.94 2.81 19.26
N MET A 6 17.00 1.85 19.18
CA MET A 6 17.15 0.63 18.36
C MET A 6 16.73 0.82 16.90
N LEU A 7 16.04 1.92 16.56
CA LEU A 7 15.45 2.15 15.24
C LEU A 7 16.32 3.00 14.30
N GLU A 8 17.21 3.87 14.85
CA GLU A 8 18.24 4.57 14.06
C GLU A 8 19.23 3.59 13.37
N HIS A 9 19.24 2.33 13.80
CA HIS A 9 20.02 1.24 13.25
C HIS A 9 19.18 0.03 12.83
N ASP A 10 17.87 0.20 12.55
CA ASP A 10 17.08 -0.90 12.02
C ASP A 10 17.69 -1.36 10.67
N PRO A 11 18.27 -2.57 10.60
CA PRO A 11 18.93 -3.06 9.38
C PRO A 11 17.93 -3.23 8.24
N PHE A 12 16.62 -3.18 8.51
CA PHE A 12 15.59 -3.21 7.50
C PHE A 12 15.50 -1.89 6.71
N ILE A 13 15.86 -0.73 7.27
CA ILE A 13 15.74 0.56 6.57
C ILE A 13 16.60 0.60 5.30
N PRO A 14 17.90 0.23 5.31
CA PRO A 14 18.70 0.16 4.10
C PRO A 14 18.14 -0.81 3.05
N VAL A 15 17.66 -1.98 3.49
CA VAL A 15 17.08 -3.01 2.61
C VAL A 15 15.77 -2.50 1.98
N LEU A 16 14.93 -1.82 2.76
CA LEU A 16 13.70 -1.22 2.28
C LEU A 16 14.01 -0.12 1.26
N ALA A 17 14.98 0.76 1.54
CA ALA A 17 15.42 1.80 0.63
C ALA A 17 15.90 1.22 -0.71
N GLU A 18 16.73 0.16 -0.68
CA GLU A 18 17.20 -0.52 -1.89
C GLU A 18 16.03 -1.08 -2.72
N LYS A 19 15.11 -1.80 -2.08
CA LYS A 19 13.93 -2.35 -2.77
C LYS A 19 13.05 -1.26 -3.37
N LEU A 20 12.84 -0.16 -2.64
CA LEU A 20 12.09 1.00 -3.14
C LEU A 20 12.81 1.67 -4.31
N HIS A 21 14.14 1.72 -4.31
CA HIS A 21 14.91 2.28 -5.42
C HIS A 21 14.78 1.44 -6.69
N ILE A 22 14.84 0.11 -6.56
CA ILE A 22 14.75 -0.84 -7.68
C ILE A 22 13.33 -0.91 -8.25
N HIS A 23 12.33 -1.08 -7.39
CA HIS A 23 10.96 -1.40 -7.80
C HIS A 23 10.01 -0.20 -7.80
N GLY A 24 10.36 0.88 -7.10
CA GLY A 24 9.50 2.05 -6.93
C GLY A 24 8.39 1.86 -5.88
N TYR A 25 8.22 0.64 -5.35
CA TYR A 25 7.26 0.34 -4.30
C TYR A 25 7.72 -0.85 -3.45
N TYR A 26 7.13 -0.99 -2.27
CA TYR A 26 7.27 -2.15 -1.40
C TYR A 26 5.91 -2.55 -0.82
N ALA A 27 5.66 -3.86 -0.76
CA ALA A 27 4.43 -4.43 -0.23
C ALA A 27 4.67 -5.01 1.17
N PHE A 28 3.86 -4.56 2.13
CA PHE A 28 3.86 -5.05 3.50
C PHE A 28 2.68 -6.02 3.66
N TYR A 29 3.01 -7.27 4.01
CA TYR A 29 2.05 -8.34 4.22
C TYR A 29 2.09 -8.76 5.71
N GLY A 30 1.07 -8.41 6.51
CA GLY A 30 0.89 -8.83 7.91
C GLY A 30 0.76 -7.70 8.94
N GLU A 31 0.54 -8.09 10.21
CA GLU A 31 0.45 -7.19 11.40
C GLU A 31 1.83 -6.75 11.93
N HIS A 32 2.91 -7.13 11.26
CA HIS A 32 4.28 -6.95 11.73
C HIS A 32 4.78 -5.50 11.75
N TYR A 33 3.97 -4.57 11.25
CA TYR A 33 4.31 -3.16 11.23
C TYR A 33 3.09 -2.34 11.64
N ASN A 34 3.22 -1.67 12.78
CA ASN A 34 2.21 -0.75 13.26
C ASN A 34 2.38 0.63 12.61
N GLU A 35 1.41 1.53 12.84
CA GLU A 35 1.43 2.88 12.28
C GLU A 35 2.66 3.70 12.71
N THR A 36 3.17 3.45 13.93
CA THR A 36 4.37 4.10 14.45
C THR A 36 5.62 3.65 13.69
N ASP A 37 5.78 2.36 13.42
CA ASP A 37 6.91 1.83 12.66
C ASP A 37 6.93 2.43 11.24
N MET A 38 5.76 2.51 10.62
CA MET A 38 5.60 3.07 9.28
C MET A 38 5.93 4.56 9.22
N GLU A 39 5.46 5.34 10.19
CA GLU A 39 5.79 6.76 10.26
C GLU A 39 7.29 7.00 10.43
N GLN A 40 7.98 6.15 11.20
CA GLN A 40 9.43 6.23 11.35
C GLN A 40 10.19 5.85 10.08
N TYR A 41 9.79 4.79 9.38
CA TYR A 41 10.36 4.44 8.08
C TYR A 41 10.18 5.59 7.08
N ARG A 42 9.01 6.21 7.03
CA ARG A 42 8.78 7.38 6.17
C ARG A 42 9.76 8.51 6.51
N LYS A 43 9.90 8.87 7.79
CA LYS A 43 10.84 9.91 8.25
C LYS A 43 12.28 9.67 7.79
N HIS A 44 12.79 8.45 7.94
CA HIS A 44 14.15 8.13 7.51
C HIS A 44 14.29 8.14 5.99
N LEU A 45 13.30 7.57 5.29
CA LEU A 45 13.32 7.44 3.84
C LEU A 45 13.14 8.76 3.10
N PHE A 46 12.58 9.81 3.73
CA PHE A 46 12.50 11.15 3.11
C PHE A 46 13.86 11.75 2.77
N THR A 47 14.95 11.30 3.41
CA THR A 47 16.31 11.69 3.03
C THR A 47 16.75 11.12 1.68
N THR A 48 16.10 10.03 1.23
CA THR A 48 16.43 9.29 0.00
C THR A 48 15.39 9.48 -1.09
N PHE A 49 14.11 9.65 -0.72
CA PHE A 49 13.00 9.77 -1.65
C PHE A 49 12.23 11.07 -1.41
N ASN A 50 12.08 11.86 -2.47
CA ASN A 50 11.40 13.16 -2.42
C ASN A 50 9.90 13.05 -2.12
N ASN A 51 9.26 11.92 -2.46
CA ASN A 51 7.85 11.67 -2.25
C ASN A 51 7.63 10.23 -1.80
N ILE A 52 6.87 10.05 -0.72
CA ILE A 52 6.52 8.72 -0.21
C ILE A 52 5.01 8.67 0.00
N VAL A 53 4.36 7.80 -0.75
CA VAL A 53 2.92 7.57 -0.71
C VAL A 53 2.67 6.25 -0.02
N TRP A 54 1.83 6.29 1.01
CA TRP A 54 1.40 5.13 1.77
C TRP A 54 -0.06 4.85 1.49
N ILE A 55 -0.39 3.59 1.22
CA ILE A 55 -1.76 3.14 0.97
C ILE A 55 -2.03 1.84 1.70
N GLU A 56 -3.16 1.80 2.40
CA GLU A 56 -3.64 0.63 3.10
C GLU A 56 -4.81 0.03 2.33
N LEU A 57 -4.65 -1.20 1.83
CA LEU A 57 -5.75 -1.94 1.23
C LEU A 57 -6.65 -2.55 2.29
N ASP A 58 -6.04 -3.18 3.29
CA ASP A 58 -6.69 -3.77 4.44
C ASP A 58 -5.66 -3.89 5.58
N ALA A 59 -6.10 -4.38 6.74
CA ALA A 59 -5.26 -4.53 7.93
C ALA A 59 -3.94 -5.30 7.66
N ARG A 60 -3.96 -6.26 6.72
CA ARG A 60 -2.85 -7.15 6.38
C ARG A 60 -2.05 -6.68 5.18
N LYS A 61 -2.57 -5.79 4.34
CA LYS A 61 -1.91 -5.43 3.08
C LYS A 61 -1.79 -3.93 2.89
N LYS A 62 -0.55 -3.46 2.95
CA LYS A 62 -0.19 -2.05 2.74
C LYS A 62 0.90 -1.91 1.70
N TYR A 63 0.97 -0.77 1.04
CA TYR A 63 2.07 -0.44 0.12
C TYR A 63 2.68 0.92 0.42
N MET A 64 3.99 0.97 0.32
CA MET A 64 4.76 2.20 0.22
C MET A 64 5.20 2.38 -1.23
N ILE A 65 5.01 3.57 -1.78
CA ILE A 65 5.30 3.92 -3.17
C ILE A 65 6.15 5.18 -3.19
N VAL A 66 7.22 5.18 -3.97
CA VAL A 66 8.17 6.30 -4.04
C VAL A 66 8.32 6.90 -5.43
N ASP A 67 7.82 6.24 -6.48
CA ASP A 67 7.88 6.76 -7.84
C ASP A 67 6.67 6.36 -8.71
N HIS A 68 6.67 6.87 -9.95
CA HIS A 68 5.63 6.55 -10.93
C HIS A 68 5.59 5.06 -11.34
N ARG A 69 6.71 4.34 -11.31
CA ARG A 69 6.78 2.91 -11.67
C ARG A 69 6.10 2.07 -10.61
N GLY A 70 6.43 2.33 -9.36
CA GLY A 70 5.79 1.73 -8.20
C GLY A 70 4.30 2.01 -8.17
N ARG A 71 3.90 3.27 -8.39
CA ARG A 71 2.49 3.67 -8.49
C ARG A 71 1.75 2.84 -9.53
N ASN A 72 2.27 2.79 -10.76
CA ASN A 72 1.62 2.06 -11.85
C ASN A 72 1.52 0.57 -11.55
N THR A 73 2.55 -0.01 -10.92
CA THR A 73 2.54 -1.42 -10.51
C THR A 73 1.48 -1.67 -9.46
N VAL A 74 1.43 -0.85 -8.40
CA VAL A 74 0.44 -1.01 -7.34
C VAL A 74 -0.98 -0.76 -7.84
N MET A 75 -1.20 0.21 -8.72
CA MET A 75 -2.51 0.41 -9.37
C MET A 75 -2.98 -0.87 -10.08
N LYS A 76 -2.12 -1.52 -10.90
CA LYS A 76 -2.45 -2.78 -11.58
C LYS A 76 -2.79 -3.90 -10.59
N LEU A 77 -2.07 -3.99 -9.47
CA LEU A 77 -2.36 -4.98 -8.42
C LEU A 77 -3.74 -4.75 -7.80
N ILE A 78 -4.10 -3.50 -7.52
CA ILE A 78 -5.42 -3.14 -6.97
C ILE A 78 -6.53 -3.39 -7.99
N GLU A 79 -6.31 -3.03 -9.27
CA GLU A 79 -7.25 -3.31 -10.35
C GLU A 79 -7.52 -4.81 -10.52
N GLY A 80 -6.49 -5.64 -10.39
CA GLY A 80 -6.62 -7.10 -10.36
C GLY A 80 -7.54 -7.59 -9.24
N MET A 81 -7.33 -7.09 -8.01
CA MET A 81 -8.20 -7.43 -6.87
C MET A 81 -9.63 -6.95 -7.07
N LEU A 82 -9.79 -5.74 -7.60
CA LEU A 82 -11.08 -5.13 -7.87
C LEU A 82 -11.88 -5.96 -8.89
N ASN A 83 -11.22 -6.51 -9.91
CA ASN A 83 -11.84 -7.46 -10.84
C ASN A 83 -12.29 -8.74 -10.12
N THR A 84 -11.45 -9.32 -9.26
CA THR A 84 -11.82 -10.49 -8.44
C THR A 84 -13.05 -10.21 -7.57
N ARG A 85 -13.12 -9.03 -6.91
CA ARG A 85 -14.26 -8.65 -6.08
C ARG A 85 -15.52 -8.41 -6.89
N ARG A 86 -15.43 -7.80 -8.08
CA ARG A 86 -16.57 -7.63 -8.99
C ARG A 86 -17.15 -8.98 -9.44
N THR A 87 -16.30 -9.95 -9.75
CA THR A 87 -16.75 -11.32 -10.07
C THR A 87 -17.43 -11.97 -8.87
N LEU A 88 -16.84 -11.85 -7.67
CA LEU A 88 -17.46 -12.38 -6.44
C LEU A 88 -18.84 -11.76 -6.19
N ARG A 89 -18.96 -10.43 -6.32
CA ARG A 89 -20.23 -9.70 -6.19
C ARG A 89 -21.28 -10.23 -7.15
N ALA A 90 -20.92 -10.43 -8.42
CA ALA A 90 -21.85 -10.95 -9.42
C ALA A 90 -22.34 -12.36 -9.05
N ASN A 91 -21.45 -13.23 -8.60
CA ASN A 91 -21.81 -14.59 -8.17
C ASN A 91 -22.72 -14.58 -6.93
N GLN A 92 -22.45 -13.69 -5.96
CA GLN A 92 -23.29 -13.54 -4.76
C GLN A 92 -24.69 -13.02 -5.11
N ALA A 93 -24.76 -11.98 -5.95
CA ALA A 93 -26.04 -11.45 -6.43
C ALA A 93 -26.86 -12.52 -7.18
N MET A 94 -26.22 -13.34 -8.01
CA MET A 94 -26.88 -14.46 -8.70
C MET A 94 -27.38 -15.55 -7.74
N ALA A 95 -26.65 -15.78 -6.63
CA ALA A 95 -27.03 -16.72 -5.59
C ALA A 95 -28.06 -16.14 -4.60
N GLY A 96 -28.47 -14.87 -4.75
CA GLY A 96 -29.37 -14.18 -3.82
C GLY A 96 -28.75 -13.93 -2.44
N THR A 97 -27.41 -13.90 -2.33
CA THR A 97 -26.70 -13.64 -1.08
C THR A 97 -26.37 -12.15 -0.92
N ASP A 98 -26.15 -11.71 0.32
CA ASP A 98 -25.81 -10.31 0.63
C ASP A 98 -24.47 -9.92 0.01
N THR A 99 -24.44 -8.79 -0.71
CA THR A 99 -23.25 -8.24 -1.38
C THR A 99 -22.63 -7.06 -0.62
N THR A 100 -23.22 -6.64 0.50
CA THR A 100 -22.88 -5.39 1.20
C THR A 100 -21.39 -5.26 1.50
N ASP A 101 -20.75 -6.33 1.99
CA ASP A 101 -19.32 -6.26 2.33
C ASP A 101 -18.41 -6.24 1.11
N VAL A 102 -18.77 -6.96 0.04
CA VAL A 102 -18.03 -6.91 -1.22
C VAL A 102 -18.18 -5.54 -1.89
N ASP A 103 -19.34 -4.90 -1.77
CA ASP A 103 -19.58 -3.55 -2.26
C ASP A 103 -18.73 -2.49 -1.51
N LYS A 104 -18.56 -2.66 -0.19
CA LYS A 104 -17.64 -1.81 0.60
C LYS A 104 -16.20 -1.98 0.12
N GLU A 105 -15.73 -3.21 -0.08
CA GLU A 105 -14.38 -3.49 -0.57
C GLU A 105 -14.13 -2.90 -1.98
N ILE A 106 -15.08 -3.08 -2.91
CA ILE A 106 -14.99 -2.50 -4.26
C ILE A 106 -14.91 -0.97 -4.19
N THR A 107 -15.74 -0.36 -3.33
CA THR A 107 -15.74 1.10 -3.13
C THR A 107 -14.41 1.59 -2.59
N HIS A 108 -13.84 0.90 -1.59
CA HIS A 108 -12.53 1.21 -1.02
C HIS A 108 -11.43 1.13 -2.06
N PHE A 109 -11.33 0.02 -2.79
CA PHE A 109 -10.31 -0.16 -3.83
C PHE A 109 -10.44 0.85 -4.96
N SER A 110 -11.67 1.18 -5.37
CA SER A 110 -11.93 2.21 -6.39
C SER A 110 -11.42 3.59 -5.96
N LYS A 111 -11.63 3.96 -4.68
CA LYS A 111 -11.11 5.21 -4.12
C LYS A 111 -9.59 5.23 -4.12
N LEU A 112 -8.93 4.14 -3.73
CA LEU A 112 -7.47 4.05 -3.73
C LEU A 112 -6.88 4.17 -5.13
N VAL A 113 -7.46 3.49 -6.13
CA VAL A 113 -7.05 3.64 -7.55
C VAL A 113 -7.20 5.10 -7.99
N HIS A 114 -8.31 5.74 -7.64
CA HIS A 114 -8.54 7.14 -7.96
C HIS A 114 -7.46 8.06 -7.35
N ILE A 115 -7.19 7.92 -6.04
CA ILE A 115 -6.14 8.69 -5.35
C ILE A 115 -4.79 8.49 -6.05
N LEU A 116 -4.41 7.23 -6.31
CA LEU A 116 -3.14 6.93 -6.97
C LEU A 116 -3.05 7.55 -8.37
N LYS A 117 -4.13 7.51 -9.15
CA LYS A 117 -4.16 8.08 -10.50
C LYS A 117 -3.78 9.57 -10.52
N PHE A 118 -4.19 10.33 -9.50
CA PHE A 118 -3.89 11.75 -9.36
C PHE A 118 -2.66 12.05 -8.50
N THR A 119 -2.02 11.01 -7.95
CA THR A 119 -0.78 11.16 -7.20
C THR A 119 0.40 11.38 -8.14
N THR A 120 1.15 12.44 -7.88
CA THR A 120 2.35 12.85 -8.64
C THR A 120 3.60 12.62 -7.80
N PHE A 121 4.66 12.14 -8.45
CA PHE A 121 5.96 11.99 -7.85
C PHE A 121 6.87 13.00 -8.53
N ARG A 122 7.42 13.96 -7.79
CA ARG A 122 8.41 14.88 -8.34
C ARG A 122 9.72 14.11 -8.55
N MET A 123 10.25 14.20 -9.76
CA MET A 123 11.62 13.76 -10.08
C MET A 123 12.62 14.65 -9.37
#